data_AF-A0A7J9DTE5-F1
#
_entry.id   AF-A0A7J9DTE5-F1
#
_cell.length_a   1.000
_cell.length_b   1.000
_cell.length_c   1.000
_cell.angle_alpha   90.00
_cell.angle_beta   90.00
_cell.angle_gamma   90.00
#
_symmetry.space_group_name_H-M   'P 1'
#
loop_
_entity.id
_entity.type
_entity.pdbx_description
1 polymer ?
#
loop_
_entity_poly.entity_id
_entity_poly.type
_entity_poly.pdbx_seq_one_letter_code
_entity_poly.pdbx_strand_id
1 'polypeptide(L)'
;MTKCYPTVSEEYQNAVQKAKRKLRALIAEKNCAPLMLRLAWHSAGTFDVKTKTGGPFGTMKQPAELAHAANNGLDIAVRLLEPIKEQFPILSYADFY
;
A
#
# COMPACT_ATOMS: atom_id res chain seq x y z
N MET A 1 -19.29 -14.91 -2.28
CA MET A 1 -18.82 -14.98 -0.88
C MET A 1 -18.85 -13.58 -0.30
N THR A 2 -19.60 -13.38 0.79
CA THR A 2 -19.61 -12.12 1.55
C THR A 2 -18.27 -11.95 2.26
N LYS A 3 -17.68 -10.76 2.22
CA LYS A 3 -16.42 -10.48 2.93
C LYS A 3 -16.69 -10.44 4.44
N CYS A 4 -15.83 -11.08 5.22
CA CYS A 4 -15.80 -10.97 6.68
C CYS A 4 -14.54 -10.19 7.05
N TYR A 5 -14.69 -8.92 7.40
CA TYR A 5 -13.56 -8.04 7.72
C TYR A 5 -13.09 -8.27 9.17
N PRO A 6 -11.79 -8.26 9.45
CA PRO A 6 -11.28 -8.40 10.81
C PRO A 6 -11.60 -7.14 11.64
N THR A 7 -11.79 -7.32 12.94
CA THR A 7 -11.83 -6.21 13.89
C THR A 7 -10.41 -5.70 14.14
N VAL A 8 -10.24 -4.38 14.18
CA VAL A 8 -8.98 -3.72 14.55
C VAL A 8 -9.23 -2.79 15.74
N SER A 9 -8.18 -2.46 16.48
CA SER A 9 -8.28 -1.55 17.64
C SER A 9 -8.71 -0.15 17.22
N GLU A 10 -9.27 0.62 18.16
CA GLU A 10 -9.60 2.04 17.95
C GLU A 10 -8.36 2.85 17.56
N GLU A 11 -7.20 2.53 18.13
CA GLU A 11 -5.92 3.13 17.77
C GLU A 11 -5.58 2.92 16.29
N TYR A 12 -5.78 1.71 15.77
CA TYR A 12 -5.56 1.39 14.36
C TYR A 12 -6.52 2.21 13.47
N GLN A 13 -7.80 2.28 13.82
CA GLN A 13 -8.79 3.07 13.07
C GLN A 13 -8.41 4.56 13.05
N ASN A 14 -7.99 5.10 14.18
CA ASN A 14 -7.52 6.48 14.30
C ASN A 14 -6.26 6.72 13.46
N ALA A 15 -5.34 5.77 13.43
CA ALA A 15 -4.16 5.82 12.57
C ALA A 15 -4.54 5.82 11.08
N VAL A 16 -5.48 4.97 10.64
CA VAL A 16 -5.98 4.95 9.26
C VAL A 16 -6.54 6.33 8.87
N GLN A 17 -7.36 6.94 9.73
CA GLN A 17 -7.94 8.27 9.42
C GLN A 17 -6.88 9.36 9.33
N LYS A 18 -5.86 9.33 10.20
CA LYS A 18 -4.73 10.27 10.17
C LYS A 18 -3.88 10.07 8.92
N ALA A 19 -3.54 8.83 8.58
CA ALA A 19 -2.78 8.47 7.39
C ALA A 19 -3.51 8.92 6.12
N LYS A 20 -4.81 8.64 6.00
CA LYS A 20 -5.65 9.06 4.88
C LYS A 20 -5.59 10.56 4.61
N ARG A 21 -5.58 11.40 5.65
CA ARG A 21 -5.46 12.86 5.49
C ARG A 21 -4.08 13.28 4.99
N LYS A 22 -3.01 12.69 5.53
CA LYS A 22 -1.64 12.96 5.09
C LYS A 22 -1.40 12.49 3.65
N LEU A 23 -1.89 11.31 3.29
CA LEU A 23 -1.82 10.76 1.93
C LEU A 23 -2.52 11.67 0.93
N ARG A 24 -3.72 12.19 1.25
CA ARG A 24 -4.40 13.18 0.38
C ARG A 24 -3.54 14.40 0.10
N ALA A 25 -2.91 14.96 1.14
CA ALA A 25 -2.02 16.12 1.00
C ALA A 25 -0.81 15.80 0.10
N LEU A 26 -0.08 14.72 0.41
CA LEU A 26 1.09 14.30 -0.38
C LEU A 26 0.74 14.03 -1.84
N ILE A 27 -0.33 13.27 -2.09
CA ILE A 27 -0.72 12.84 -3.43
C ILE A 27 -1.10 14.05 -4.30
N ALA A 28 -1.81 15.03 -3.73
CA ALA A 28 -2.16 16.26 -4.41
C ALA A 28 -0.93 17.15 -4.65
N GLU A 29 -0.09 17.36 -3.62
CA GLU A 29 1.08 18.22 -3.69
C GLU A 29 2.11 17.70 -4.71
N LYS A 30 2.34 16.38 -4.76
CA LYS A 30 3.32 15.76 -5.66
C LYS A 30 2.73 15.39 -7.03
N ASN A 31 1.43 15.63 -7.25
CA ASN A 31 0.70 15.24 -8.46
C ASN A 31 0.97 13.77 -8.88
N CYS A 32 1.01 12.87 -7.89
CA CYS A 32 1.47 11.48 -8.08
C CYS A 32 0.35 10.44 -7.97
N ALA A 33 -0.92 10.85 -8.03
CA ALA A 33 -2.07 9.96 -7.93
C ALA A 33 -2.03 8.78 -8.92
N PRO A 34 -1.66 8.95 -10.22
CA PRO A 34 -1.56 7.82 -11.14
C PRO A 34 -0.52 6.78 -10.71
N LEU A 35 0.61 7.22 -10.14
CA LEU A 35 1.67 6.34 -9.67
C LEU A 35 1.24 5.58 -8.41
N MET A 36 0.53 6.22 -7.48
CA MET A 36 0.00 5.57 -6.29
C MET A 36 -1.08 4.53 -6.63
N LEU A 37 -1.96 4.86 -7.58
CA LEU A 37 -2.94 3.88 -8.07
C LEU A 37 -2.26 2.68 -8.74
N ARG A 38 -1.21 2.91 -9.53
CA ARG A 38 -0.42 1.83 -10.13
C ARG A 38 0.24 0.96 -9.06
N LEU A 39 0.81 1.55 -8.01
CA LEU A 39 1.40 0.81 -6.89
C LEU A 39 0.37 -0.13 -6.24
N ALA A 40 -0.81 0.39 -5.90
CA ALA A 40 -1.89 -0.39 -5.30
C ALA A 40 -2.37 -1.52 -6.23
N TRP A 41 -2.55 -1.22 -7.53
CA TRP A 41 -2.94 -2.20 -8.53
C TRP A 41 -1.93 -3.34 -8.67
N HIS A 42 -0.64 -3.02 -8.81
CA HIS A 42 0.42 -4.03 -8.95
C HIS A 42 0.58 -4.85 -7.67
N SER A 43 0.37 -4.24 -6.50
CA SER A 43 0.40 -4.95 -5.22
C SER A 43 -0.72 -6.00 -5.12
N ALA A 44 -1.94 -5.65 -5.55
CA ALA A 44 -3.09 -6.56 -5.47
C ALA A 44 -3.11 -7.61 -6.59
N GLY A 45 -2.62 -7.23 -7.78
CA GLY A 45 -2.71 -8.03 -9.01
C GLY A 45 -1.88 -9.32 -9.02
N THR A 46 -1.09 -9.58 -7.98
CA THR A 46 -0.31 -10.83 -7.85
C THR A 46 -1.12 -11.98 -7.23
N PHE A 47 -2.36 -11.74 -6.79
CA PHE A 47 -3.19 -12.77 -6.16
C PHE A 47 -3.61 -13.87 -7.15
N ASP A 48 -3.27 -15.12 -6.83
CA ASP A 48 -3.81 -16.30 -7.51
C ASP A 48 -4.88 -16.99 -6.64
N VAL A 49 -6.09 -17.16 -7.19
CA VAL A 49 -7.23 -17.76 -6.48
C VAL A 49 -7.05 -19.25 -6.21
N LYS A 50 -6.27 -19.96 -7.04
CA LYS A 50 -6.10 -21.42 -6.91
C LYS A 50 -5.15 -21.76 -5.77
N THR A 51 -4.01 -21.11 -5.72
CA THR A 51 -2.96 -21.33 -4.72
C THR A 51 -3.10 -20.44 -3.48
N LYS A 52 -3.92 -19.38 -3.57
CA LYS A 52 -4.08 -18.34 -2.52
C LYS A 52 -2.77 -17.63 -2.16
N THR A 53 -1.85 -17.50 -3.13
CA THR A 53 -0.59 -16.77 -2.97
C THR A 53 -0.64 -15.40 -3.63
N GLY A 54 0.29 -14.51 -3.25
CA GLY A 54 0.32 -13.12 -3.73
C GLY A 54 -0.82 -12.29 -3.16
N GLY A 55 -1.08 -11.12 -3.76
CA GLY A 55 -2.12 -10.19 -3.36
C GLY A 55 -1.63 -9.03 -2.49
N PRO A 56 -2.56 -8.17 -2.03
CA PRO A 56 -2.26 -6.89 -1.41
C PRO A 56 -1.80 -7.06 0.05
N PHE A 57 -0.63 -7.65 0.25
CA PHE A 57 -0.10 -8.01 1.58
C PHE A 57 1.24 -7.32 1.88
N GLY A 58 1.53 -6.18 1.25
CA GLY A 58 2.67 -5.31 1.57
C GLY A 58 4.04 -5.83 1.12
N THR A 59 4.08 -6.78 0.18
CA THR A 59 5.31 -7.35 -0.37
C THR A 59 5.96 -6.47 -1.44
N MET A 60 5.20 -5.56 -2.07
CA MET A 60 5.69 -4.64 -3.10
C MET A 60 6.88 -3.76 -2.67
N LYS A 61 7.13 -3.58 -1.36
CA LYS A 61 8.33 -2.88 -0.87
C LYS A 61 9.62 -3.70 -0.95
N GLN A 62 9.52 -5.01 -1.14
CA GLN A 62 10.67 -5.91 -1.13
C GLN A 62 11.49 -5.72 -2.41
N PRO A 63 12.83 -5.63 -2.33
CA PRO A 63 13.68 -5.43 -3.50
C PRO A 63 13.45 -6.47 -4.61
N ALA A 64 13.19 -7.72 -4.24
CA ALA A 64 12.91 -8.80 -5.20
C ALA A 64 11.64 -8.55 -6.03
N GLU A 65 10.57 -8.04 -5.40
CA GLU A 65 9.31 -7.76 -6.11
C GLU A 65 9.39 -6.46 -6.92
N LEU A 66 10.08 -5.43 -6.40
CA LEU A 66 10.36 -4.20 -7.15
C LEU A 66 11.20 -4.45 -8.41
N ALA A 67 12.08 -5.46 -8.38
CA ALA A 67 12.92 -5.83 -9.51
C ALA A 67 12.16 -6.52 -10.65
N HIS A 68 10.89 -6.90 -10.47
CA HIS A 68 10.07 -7.42 -11.57
C HIS A 68 9.89 -6.36 -12.66
N ALA A 69 10.06 -6.73 -13.93
CA ALA A 69 10.00 -5.79 -15.06
C ALA A 69 8.68 -4.99 -15.11
N ALA A 70 7.55 -5.62 -14.77
CA ALA A 70 6.24 -4.95 -14.71
C ALA A 70 6.18 -3.84 -13.64
N ASN A 71 7.02 -3.92 -12.61
CA ASN A 71 7.06 -2.99 -11.47
C ASN A 71 8.07 -1.86 -11.66
N ASN A 72 8.70 -1.74 -12.83
CA ASN A 72 9.69 -0.69 -13.10
C ASN A 72 9.12 0.71 -12.77
N GLY A 73 9.84 1.47 -11.94
CA GLY A 73 9.47 2.78 -11.44
C GLY A 73 8.58 2.80 -10.18
N LEU A 74 8.13 1.64 -9.66
CA LEU A 74 7.36 1.59 -8.41
C LEU A 74 8.22 1.80 -7.16
N ASP A 75 9.54 1.69 -7.27
CA ASP A 75 10.48 2.07 -6.21
C ASP A 75 10.36 3.56 -5.85
N ILE A 76 10.04 4.41 -6.84
CA ILE A 76 9.77 5.83 -6.65
C ILE A 76 8.54 6.02 -5.76
N ALA A 77 7.47 5.25 -6.01
CA ALA A 77 6.24 5.32 -5.22
C ALA A 77 6.49 4.89 -3.77
N VAL A 78 7.18 3.76 -3.57
CA VAL A 78 7.56 3.26 -2.24
C VAL A 78 8.37 4.33 -1.49
N ARG A 79 9.41 4.89 -2.11
CA ARG A 79 10.25 5.92 -1.49
C ARG A 79 9.50 7.22 -1.17
N LEU A 80 8.53 7.62 -1.98
CA LEU A 80 7.69 8.80 -1.71
C LEU A 80 6.75 8.58 -0.52
N LEU A 81 6.28 7.35 -0.33
CA LEU A 81 5.34 6.98 0.72
C LEU A 81 6.02 6.71 2.08
N GLU A 82 7.27 6.26 2.07
CA GLU A 82 8.01 5.83 3.27
C GLU A 82 7.99 6.87 4.41
N PRO A 83 8.28 8.17 4.19
CA PRO A 83 8.28 9.15 5.27
C PRO A 83 6.91 9.35 5.94
N ILE A 84 5.81 9.07 5.22
CA ILE A 84 4.47 9.06 5.83
C ILE A 84 4.23 7.73 6.54
N LYS A 85 4.63 6.61 5.94
CA LYS A 85 4.47 5.28 6.54
C LYS A 85 5.20 5.15 7.89
N GLU A 86 6.39 5.74 8.02
CA GLU A 86 7.17 5.79 9.27
C GLU A 86 6.42 6.47 10.42
N GLN A 87 5.52 7.43 10.12
CA GLN A 87 4.68 8.10 11.12
C GLN A 87 3.53 7.21 11.63
N PHE A 88 3.27 6.08 10.96
CA PHE A 88 2.21 5.13 11.30
C PHE A 88 2.76 3.71 11.42
N PRO A 89 3.59 3.44 12.46
CA PRO A 89 4.18 2.11 12.65
C PRO A 89 3.12 1.03 12.91
N ILE A 90 1.96 1.41 13.47
CA ILE A 90 0.85 0.49 13.73
C ILE A 90 0.17 0.00 12.45
N LEU A 91 0.18 0.78 11.36
CA LEU A 91 -0.44 0.38 10.11
C LEU A 91 0.46 -0.62 9.38
N SER A 92 -0.13 -1.70 8.88
CA SER A 92 0.58 -2.58 7.95
C SER A 92 0.90 -1.85 6.65
N TYR A 93 1.97 -2.24 5.95
CA TYR A 93 2.21 -1.76 4.58
C TYR A 93 1.09 -2.19 3.62
N ALA A 94 0.40 -3.29 3.93
CA ALA A 94 -0.71 -3.81 3.13
C ALA A 94 -1.91 -2.85 3.12
N ASP A 95 -2.31 -2.31 4.27
CA ASP A 95 -3.40 -1.34 4.35
C ASP A 95 -2.96 0.08 3.93
N PHE A 96 -1.66 0.36 3.99
CA PHE A 96 -1.14 1.69 3.70
C PHE A 96 -0.98 1.98 2.21
N TYR A 97 -0.63 0.96 1.41
CA TYR A 97 -0.53 1.04 -0.05
C TYR A 97 -1.90 0.93 -0.72
#